data_AF-A0A1V4ZUW2-F1
#
_entry.id   AF-A0A1V4ZUW2-F1
#
_cell.length_a   1.000
_cell.length_b   1.000
_cell.length_c   1.000
_cell.angle_alpha   90.00
_cell.angle_beta   90.00
_cell.angle_gamma   90.00
#
_symmetry.space_group_name_H-M   'P 1'
#
loop_
_entity.id
_entity.type
_entity.pdbx_description
1 polymer ?
#
loop_
_entity_poly.entity_id
_entity_poly.type
_entity_poly.pdbx_seq_one_letter_code
_entity_poly.pdbx_strand_id
1 'polypeptide(L)'
;MACECKKVSGSEFCKMTATACSKTPYPEWNDPLLGVNYGNQNQGPCCFIASLSAIAWIWPYNVEPFKCRSPFSTEADGTRKYKIPFKFPPENIEINEKVALEGSNYCFSRSMDAQELWVSLYEKAYARKLTQADMCDSYASVPWPGNAIDPLKHITGYSANSEIDSTKIYSKIQSKCMSYKTKYATVVWSSSHAYSVLGYMPYNSTEYLVLRDPAGSNLYIRSDIVENVDWSIPEDFVWNPFTNTKSNSPCRGGSLKIRLTGGIFGLKYDKVKDYFQGCAWAGPV
;
A
#
# COMPACT_ATOMS: atom_id res chain seq x y z
N MET A 1 -25.32 11.50 -2.45
CA MET A 1 -25.86 11.07 -1.15
C MET A 1 -24.74 11.23 -0.13
N ALA A 2 -25.04 11.23 1.18
CA ALA A 2 -24.00 11.33 2.20
C ALA A 2 -23.43 9.95 2.54
N CYS A 3 -22.15 9.91 2.92
CA CYS A 3 -21.52 8.71 3.46
C CYS A 3 -22.10 8.37 4.83
N GLU A 4 -22.44 7.10 5.07
CA GLU A 4 -22.98 6.61 6.33
C GLU A 4 -22.13 5.47 6.88
N CYS A 5 -21.88 5.48 8.19
CA CYS A 5 -21.10 4.46 8.86
C CYS A 5 -21.89 3.13 8.98
N LYS A 6 -21.51 2.12 8.20
CA LYS A 6 -22.24 0.84 8.10
C LYS A 6 -21.32 -0.36 8.18
N LYS A 7 -21.87 -1.47 8.65
CA LYS A 7 -21.22 -2.79 8.59
C LYS A 7 -21.30 -3.32 7.17
N VAL A 8 -20.18 -3.83 6.65
CA VAL A 8 -20.16 -4.58 5.39
C VAL A 8 -20.52 -6.05 5.71
N SER A 9 -21.55 -6.57 5.05
CA SER A 9 -22.00 -7.95 5.30
C SER A 9 -21.03 -8.98 4.71
N GLY A 10 -20.76 -10.05 5.46
CA GLY A 10 -19.96 -11.18 4.99
C GLY A 10 -18.47 -10.88 4.78
N SER A 11 -18.01 -9.67 5.10
CA SER A 11 -16.61 -9.32 4.97
C SER A 11 -15.79 -9.87 6.15
N GLU A 12 -14.50 -10.01 5.95
CA GLU A 12 -13.52 -10.40 6.96
C GLU A 12 -12.33 -9.45 6.93
N PHE A 13 -11.38 -9.61 7.85
CA PHE A 13 -10.22 -8.70 7.88
C PHE A 13 -9.44 -8.82 6.56
N CYS A 14 -8.93 -10.02 6.26
CA CYS A 14 -8.49 -10.40 4.92
C CYS A 14 -8.92 -11.83 4.66
N LYS A 15 -9.17 -12.14 3.39
CA LYS A 15 -9.71 -13.41 2.95
C LYS A 15 -8.61 -14.44 2.84
N MET A 16 -8.95 -15.66 3.24
CA MET A 16 -8.11 -16.81 2.95
C MET A 16 -8.24 -17.14 1.46
N THR A 17 -7.38 -16.59 0.60
CA THR A 17 -7.28 -17.10 -0.76
C THR A 17 -6.57 -18.47 -0.72
N ALA A 18 -7.33 -19.55 -0.97
CA ALA A 18 -6.85 -20.94 -1.01
C ALA A 18 -5.78 -21.20 -2.10
N THR A 19 -5.50 -20.22 -2.94
CA THR A 19 -4.47 -20.18 -3.98
C THR A 19 -3.65 -18.92 -3.73
N ALA A 20 -2.50 -18.93 -3.07
CA ALA A 20 -1.26 -19.54 -3.55
C ALA A 20 -0.25 -19.91 -2.43
N CYS A 21 -0.69 -19.93 -1.16
CA CYS A 21 0.19 -20.27 -0.04
C CYS A 21 -0.58 -20.90 1.11
N SER A 22 -0.64 -22.23 1.11
CA SER A 22 -1.65 -23.04 1.81
C SER A 22 -1.59 -23.06 3.36
N LYS A 23 -0.94 -22.11 4.04
CA LYS A 23 -0.83 -22.15 5.51
C LYS A 23 -1.04 -20.84 6.28
N THR A 24 -1.06 -19.67 5.65
CA THR A 24 -1.37 -18.42 6.36
C THR A 24 -2.00 -17.39 5.41
N PRO A 25 -3.15 -16.78 5.78
CA PRO A 25 -3.82 -15.78 4.95
C PRO A 25 -3.17 -14.40 5.15
N TYR A 26 -2.97 -13.68 4.06
CA TYR A 26 -2.35 -12.36 4.06
C TYR A 26 -2.99 -11.45 3.02
N PRO A 27 -3.01 -10.13 3.29
CA PRO A 27 -3.35 -9.10 2.32
C PRO A 27 -2.56 -9.21 1.03
N GLU A 28 -3.23 -9.03 -0.11
CA GLU A 28 -2.57 -8.91 -1.40
C GLU A 28 -2.11 -7.46 -1.62
N TRP A 29 -0.93 -7.31 -2.20
CA TRP A 29 -0.30 -6.01 -2.40
C TRP A 29 -1.07 -5.08 -3.34
N ASN A 30 -1.90 -5.66 -4.21
CA ASN A 30 -2.76 -4.92 -5.13
C ASN A 30 -4.16 -4.63 -4.55
N ASP A 31 -4.46 -5.02 -3.32
CA ASP A 31 -5.73 -4.71 -2.66
C ASP A 31 -5.93 -3.22 -2.34
N PRO A 32 -4.94 -2.46 -1.83
CA PRO A 32 -5.21 -1.12 -1.31
C PRO A 32 -5.67 -0.15 -2.38
N LEU A 33 -6.96 0.16 -2.41
CA LEU A 33 -7.55 1.11 -3.34
C LEU A 33 -8.03 2.35 -2.59
N LEU A 34 -7.67 3.52 -3.10
CA LEU A 34 -8.13 4.82 -2.62
C LEU A 34 -9.62 4.99 -2.91
N GLY A 35 -10.37 5.57 -1.96
CA GLY A 35 -11.77 5.90 -2.15
C GLY A 35 -11.99 7.10 -3.07
N VAL A 36 -13.21 7.20 -3.62
CA VAL A 36 -13.60 8.27 -4.57
C VAL A 36 -13.97 9.59 -3.87
N ASN A 37 -14.28 9.56 -2.57
CA ASN A 37 -14.80 10.74 -1.85
C ASN A 37 -13.73 11.56 -1.12
N TYR A 38 -12.45 11.43 -1.49
CA TYR A 38 -11.40 12.31 -0.96
C TYR A 38 -11.45 13.75 -1.47
N GLY A 39 -12.35 14.05 -2.41
CA GLY A 39 -12.45 15.37 -3.05
C GLY A 39 -11.15 15.76 -3.78
N ASN A 40 -11.10 16.94 -4.37
CA ASN A 40 -9.87 17.52 -4.95
C ASN A 40 -8.83 17.90 -3.87
N GLN A 41 -8.74 17.15 -2.77
CA GLN A 41 -7.72 17.37 -1.76
C GLN A 41 -6.42 16.79 -2.28
N ASN A 42 -5.53 17.69 -2.73
CA ASN A 42 -4.13 17.42 -3.09
C ASN A 42 -3.30 16.77 -1.95
N GLN A 43 -3.92 16.37 -0.83
CA GLN A 43 -3.30 15.79 0.37
C GLN A 43 -4.23 14.74 1.00
N GLY A 44 -4.88 13.89 0.20
CA GLY A 44 -5.61 12.72 0.69
C GLY A 44 -4.66 11.60 1.20
N PRO A 45 -5.19 10.45 1.67
CA PRO A 45 -4.39 9.35 2.22
C PRO A 45 -3.53 8.60 1.20
N CYS A 46 -3.31 9.13 -0.01
CA CYS A 46 -2.54 8.48 -1.07
C CYS A 46 -1.17 7.98 -0.58
N CYS A 47 -0.44 8.77 0.23
CA CYS A 47 0.83 8.35 0.82
C CYS A 47 0.66 7.15 1.76
N PHE A 48 -0.41 7.14 2.56
CA PHE A 48 -0.71 6.05 3.49
C PHE A 48 -1.12 4.77 2.73
N ILE A 49 -2.02 4.87 1.76
CA ILE A 49 -2.48 3.72 0.95
C ILE A 49 -1.35 3.17 0.08
N ALA A 50 -0.55 4.05 -0.54
CA ALA A 50 0.65 3.63 -1.27
C ALA A 50 1.66 2.92 -0.33
N SER A 51 1.76 3.36 0.93
CA SER A 51 2.60 2.68 1.93
C SER A 51 2.06 1.30 2.29
N LEU A 52 0.74 1.15 2.49
CA LEU A 52 0.12 -0.17 2.73
C LEU A 52 0.45 -1.15 1.59
N SER A 53 0.27 -0.72 0.34
CA SER A 53 0.55 -1.54 -0.83
C SER A 53 2.04 -1.86 -0.98
N ALA A 54 2.92 -0.88 -0.75
CA ALA A 54 4.38 -1.10 -0.79
C ALA A 54 4.86 -2.09 0.28
N ILE A 55 4.25 -2.08 1.47
CA ILE A 55 4.61 -3.02 2.53
C ILE A 55 4.07 -4.43 2.22
N ALA A 56 2.83 -4.53 1.77
CA ALA A 56 2.25 -5.81 1.33
C ALA A 56 3.02 -6.42 0.14
N TRP A 57 3.63 -5.60 -0.73
CA TRP A 57 4.46 -6.07 -1.85
C TRP A 57 5.76 -6.74 -1.41
N ILE A 58 6.44 -6.15 -0.43
CA ILE A 58 7.73 -6.64 0.07
C ILE A 58 7.57 -7.76 1.08
N TRP A 59 6.50 -7.68 1.87
CA TRP A 59 6.40 -8.41 3.12
C TRP A 59 5.06 -9.08 3.36
N PRO A 60 4.49 -9.81 2.39
CA PRO A 60 3.19 -10.44 2.59
C PRO A 60 3.20 -11.44 3.77
N TYR A 61 4.30 -12.17 4.05
CA TYR A 61 4.22 -13.37 4.90
C TYR A 61 4.77 -13.27 6.34
N ASN A 62 5.60 -12.28 6.66
CA ASN A 62 6.46 -12.32 7.85
C ASN A 62 6.34 -11.09 8.78
N VAL A 63 5.37 -10.19 8.57
CA VAL A 63 5.18 -9.02 9.44
C VAL A 63 3.88 -9.10 10.24
N GLU A 64 4.04 -8.93 11.55
CA GLU A 64 2.95 -8.76 12.50
C GLU A 64 1.85 -7.77 12.05
N PRO A 65 2.10 -6.62 11.41
CA PRO A 65 1.01 -5.75 10.95
C PRO A 65 0.00 -6.44 10.03
N PHE A 66 0.44 -7.17 9.00
CA PHE A 66 -0.47 -7.64 7.95
C PHE A 66 -0.94 -9.09 8.10
N LYS A 67 -0.78 -9.73 9.26
CA LYS A 67 -1.46 -11.02 9.51
C LYS A 67 -2.97 -10.81 9.53
N CYS A 68 -3.76 -11.68 8.88
CA CYS A 68 -5.21 -11.62 9.03
C CYS A 68 -5.60 -11.74 10.51
N ARG A 69 -6.51 -10.87 10.95
CA ARG A 69 -6.85 -10.73 12.36
C ARG A 69 -8.23 -11.29 12.63
N SER A 70 -8.34 -12.06 13.71
CA SER A 70 -9.62 -12.29 14.34
C SER A 70 -10.04 -11.04 15.13
N PRO A 71 -11.35 -10.75 15.21
CA PRO A 71 -11.83 -9.70 16.08
C PRO A 71 -11.49 -10.02 17.54
N PHE A 72 -11.13 -9.00 18.33
CA PHE A 72 -10.80 -9.19 19.74
C PHE A 72 -12.02 -9.07 20.66
N SER A 73 -13.08 -8.42 20.19
CA SER A 73 -14.36 -8.31 20.87
C SER A 73 -15.48 -8.02 19.86
N THR A 74 -16.73 -8.13 20.30
CA THR A 74 -17.93 -7.81 19.52
C THR A 74 -18.84 -6.92 20.36
N GLU A 75 -19.40 -5.88 19.76
CA GLU A 75 -20.38 -4.99 20.38
C GLU A 75 -21.76 -5.68 20.53
N ALA A 76 -22.66 -5.12 21.33
CA ALA A 76 -24.00 -5.66 21.56
C ALA A 76 -24.83 -5.79 20.26
N ASP A 77 -24.55 -4.94 19.26
CA ASP A 77 -25.20 -4.97 17.95
C ASP A 77 -24.55 -5.96 16.96
N GLY A 78 -23.58 -6.77 17.42
CA GLY A 78 -22.86 -7.73 16.59
C GLY A 78 -21.71 -7.12 15.77
N THR A 79 -21.36 -5.85 15.98
CA THR A 79 -20.22 -5.20 15.31
C THR A 79 -18.91 -5.72 15.87
N ARG A 80 -18.05 -6.26 15.00
CA ARG A 80 -16.71 -6.76 15.37
C ARG A 80 -15.73 -5.60 15.63
N LYS A 81 -14.84 -5.79 16.60
CA LYS A 81 -13.73 -4.88 16.92
C LYS A 81 -12.37 -5.49 16.64
N TYR A 82 -11.46 -4.67 16.14
CA TYR A 82 -10.10 -5.05 15.76
C TYR A 82 -9.05 -4.18 16.44
N LYS A 83 -7.89 -4.77 16.74
CA LYS A 83 -6.67 -4.08 17.18
C LYS A 83 -5.73 -3.98 15.99
N ILE A 84 -5.53 -2.76 15.50
CA ILE A 84 -4.63 -2.47 14.38
C ILE A 84 -3.29 -2.01 14.95
N PRO A 85 -2.19 -2.77 14.77
CA PRO A 85 -0.91 -2.40 15.32
C PRO A 85 -0.20 -1.38 14.44
N PHE A 86 0.35 -0.36 15.10
CA PHE A 86 1.44 0.46 14.59
C PHE A 86 2.70 0.13 15.38
N LYS A 87 3.84 0.14 14.71
CA LYS A 87 5.13 -0.25 15.26
C LYS A 87 5.98 0.95 15.68
N PHE A 88 5.60 2.17 15.30
CA PHE A 88 6.26 3.39 15.76
C PHE A 88 5.27 4.54 16.03
N PRO A 89 5.26 5.11 17.24
CA PRO A 89 5.54 4.36 18.48
C PRO A 89 4.71 3.06 18.52
N PRO A 90 5.17 1.98 19.19
CA PRO A 90 4.41 0.75 19.29
C PRO A 90 3.07 0.97 20.00
N GLU A 91 1.97 0.74 19.28
CA GLU A 91 0.61 0.89 19.82
C GLU A 91 -0.38 0.00 19.07
N ASN A 92 -1.51 -0.31 19.69
CA ASN A 92 -2.65 -0.93 19.03
C ASN A 92 -3.82 0.03 19.05
N ILE A 93 -4.29 0.42 17.87
CA ILE A 93 -5.48 1.26 17.74
C ILE A 93 -6.71 0.36 17.64
N GLU A 94 -7.64 0.53 18.58
CA GLU A 94 -8.90 -0.19 18.59
C GLU A 94 -9.91 0.52 17.69
N ILE A 95 -10.52 -0.22 16.77
CA ILE A 95 -11.58 0.27 15.88
C ILE A 95 -12.64 -0.82 15.68
N ASN A 96 -13.85 -0.39 15.34
CA ASN A 96 -14.91 -1.30 14.90
C ASN A 96 -14.91 -1.45 13.38
N GLU A 97 -15.58 -2.50 12.89
CA GLU A 97 -15.66 -2.87 11.48
C GLU A 97 -16.55 -1.98 10.60
N LYS A 98 -17.23 -1.00 11.19
CA LYS A 98 -18.09 -0.10 10.42
C LYS A 98 -17.21 0.83 9.58
N VAL A 99 -17.58 0.98 8.31
CA VAL A 99 -16.89 1.83 7.33
C VAL A 99 -17.91 2.78 6.70
N ALA A 100 -17.48 3.94 6.21
CA ALA A 100 -18.38 4.83 5.48
C ALA A 100 -18.74 4.25 4.11
N LEU A 101 -20.04 4.10 3.88
CA LEU A 101 -20.63 3.68 2.61
C LEU A 101 -21.59 4.74 2.08
N GLU A 102 -21.58 4.95 0.77
CA GLU A 102 -22.66 5.60 0.03
C GLU A 102 -23.45 4.50 -0.70
N GLY A 103 -24.61 4.13 -0.16
CA GLY A 103 -25.31 2.92 -0.57
C GLY A 103 -24.47 1.68 -0.23
N SER A 104 -24.03 0.94 -1.25
CA SER A 104 -23.11 -0.22 -1.12
C SER A 104 -21.67 0.11 -1.50
N ASN A 105 -21.37 1.35 -1.91
CA ASN A 105 -20.04 1.75 -2.34
C ASN A 105 -19.24 2.29 -1.16
N TYR A 106 -17.96 1.93 -1.07
CA TYR A 106 -17.06 2.53 -0.10
C TYR A 106 -16.82 3.99 -0.45
N CYS A 107 -16.99 4.87 0.53
CA CYS A 107 -16.63 6.28 0.38
C CYS A 107 -15.11 6.49 0.36
N PHE A 108 -14.41 5.71 1.17
CA PHE A 108 -12.99 5.83 1.44
C PHE A 108 -12.25 4.57 0.96
N SER A 109 -11.03 4.34 1.45
CA SER A 109 -10.20 3.27 0.91
C SER A 109 -10.79 1.91 1.22
N ARG A 110 -10.51 0.95 0.33
CA ARG A 110 -11.05 -0.40 0.35
C ARG A 110 -10.06 -1.40 -0.21
N SER A 111 -10.30 -2.67 0.06
CA SER A 111 -9.65 -3.75 -0.69
C SER A 111 -10.22 -3.85 -2.11
N MET A 112 -9.43 -4.43 -3.01
CA MET A 112 -9.89 -4.83 -4.32
C MET A 112 -10.90 -5.98 -4.21
N ASP A 113 -10.71 -6.90 -3.26
CA ASP A 113 -11.72 -7.89 -2.87
C ASP A 113 -12.74 -7.24 -1.93
N ALA A 114 -13.99 -7.15 -2.37
CA ALA A 114 -15.08 -6.57 -1.60
C ALA A 114 -15.39 -7.32 -0.28
N GLN A 115 -14.89 -8.55 -0.13
CA GLN A 115 -15.02 -9.35 1.09
C GLN A 115 -13.94 -9.04 2.13
N GLU A 116 -13.01 -8.13 1.86
CA GLU A 116 -11.95 -7.76 2.80
C GLU A 116 -12.07 -6.34 3.33
N LEU A 117 -11.74 -6.17 4.61
CA LEU A 117 -11.82 -4.89 5.32
C LEU A 117 -10.47 -4.30 5.69
N TRP A 118 -9.37 -5.05 5.58
CA TRP A 118 -8.09 -4.67 6.18
C TRP A 118 -7.64 -3.26 5.76
N VAL A 119 -7.82 -2.89 4.49
CA VAL A 119 -7.45 -1.56 3.97
C VAL A 119 -8.24 -0.46 4.68
N SER A 120 -9.56 -0.58 4.71
CA SER A 120 -10.45 0.39 5.36
C SER A 120 -10.21 0.47 6.86
N LEU A 121 -9.91 -0.67 7.51
CA LEU A 121 -9.57 -0.73 8.92
C LEU A 121 -8.22 -0.06 9.21
N TYR A 122 -7.20 -0.28 8.37
CA TYR A 122 -5.91 0.39 8.53
C TYR A 122 -6.02 1.90 8.35
N GLU A 123 -6.78 2.35 7.34
CA GLU A 123 -7.04 3.76 7.10
C GLU A 123 -7.77 4.41 8.28
N LYS A 124 -8.84 3.77 8.77
CA LYS A 124 -9.59 4.22 9.94
C LYS A 124 -8.74 4.29 11.20
N ALA A 125 -7.93 3.27 11.44
CA ALA A 125 -7.01 3.25 12.57
C ALA A 125 -5.93 4.33 12.46
N TYR A 126 -5.43 4.62 11.26
CA TYR A 126 -4.46 5.69 11.06
C TYR A 126 -5.07 7.08 11.22
N ALA A 127 -6.28 7.30 10.71
CA ALA A 127 -7.04 8.52 10.95
C ALA A 127 -7.24 8.75 12.46
N ARG A 128 -7.61 7.70 13.21
CA ARG A 128 -7.71 7.75 14.67
C ARG A 128 -6.36 7.99 15.35
N LYS A 129 -5.26 7.42 14.86
CA LYS A 129 -3.90 7.72 15.36
C LYS A 129 -3.55 9.20 15.21
N LEU A 130 -3.94 9.83 14.10
CA LEU A 130 -3.62 11.23 13.79
C LEU A 130 -4.52 12.23 14.53
N THR A 131 -5.77 11.88 14.78
CA THR A 131 -6.80 12.83 15.27
C THR A 131 -7.36 12.47 16.65
N GLN A 132 -7.09 11.27 17.14
CA GLN A 132 -7.72 10.64 18.31
C GLN A 132 -9.24 10.40 18.19
N ALA A 133 -9.84 10.69 17.03
CA ALA A 133 -11.26 10.48 16.76
C ALA A 133 -11.50 9.16 16.01
N ASP A 134 -12.57 8.45 16.37
CA ASP A 134 -13.04 7.30 15.61
C ASP A 134 -13.83 7.78 14.39
N MET A 135 -13.12 8.15 13.32
CA MET A 135 -13.70 8.75 12.13
C MET A 135 -14.21 7.67 11.19
N CYS A 136 -15.53 7.64 11.00
CA CYS A 136 -16.16 6.74 10.05
C CYS A 136 -16.69 7.49 8.83
N ASP A 137 -17.20 8.71 8.99
CA ASP A 137 -18.00 9.45 8.01
C ASP A 137 -17.36 10.77 7.53
N SER A 138 -16.23 11.20 8.11
CA SER A 138 -15.52 12.41 7.69
C SER A 138 -14.01 12.29 7.83
N TYR A 139 -13.33 11.92 6.74
CA TYR A 139 -11.86 12.00 6.65
C TYR A 139 -11.34 13.33 6.12
N ALA A 140 -12.24 14.27 5.78
CA ALA A 140 -11.87 15.57 5.24
C ALA A 140 -11.06 16.45 6.20
N SER A 141 -11.13 16.19 7.51
CA SER A 141 -10.41 16.90 8.56
C SER A 141 -9.15 16.17 9.06
N VAL A 142 -8.87 14.97 8.54
CA VAL A 142 -7.67 14.22 8.94
C VAL A 142 -6.44 14.90 8.34
N PRO A 143 -5.41 15.24 9.14
CA PRO A 143 -4.17 15.81 8.64
C PRO A 143 -3.28 14.72 8.03
N TRP A 144 -3.67 14.22 6.85
CA TRP A 144 -2.92 13.15 6.18
C TRP A 144 -1.49 13.59 5.87
N PRO A 145 -0.49 12.70 6.03
CA PRO A 145 0.89 13.02 5.70
C PRO A 145 1.06 13.32 4.20
N GLY A 146 1.73 14.43 3.88
CA GLY A 146 2.07 14.80 2.50
C GLY A 146 3.23 13.99 1.88
N ASN A 147 3.81 13.05 2.63
CA ASN A 147 4.83 12.12 2.16
C ASN A 147 4.70 10.77 2.89
N ALA A 148 5.46 9.77 2.42
CA ALA A 148 5.36 8.41 2.93
C ALA A 148 6.28 8.08 4.12
N ILE A 149 7.07 9.04 4.64
CA ILE A 149 8.03 8.78 5.73
C ILE A 149 7.30 8.27 6.98
N ASP A 150 6.33 9.05 7.48
CA ASP A 150 5.59 8.70 8.69
C ASP A 150 4.71 7.46 8.51
N PRO A 151 3.92 7.30 7.43
CA PRO A 151 3.19 6.05 7.17
C PRO A 151 4.08 4.81 7.17
N LEU A 152 5.20 4.83 6.42
CA LEU A 152 6.14 3.71 6.35
C LEU A 152 6.72 3.40 7.73
N LYS A 153 7.16 4.42 8.47
CA LYS A 153 7.71 4.28 9.82
C LYS A 153 6.69 3.74 10.81
N HIS A 154 5.48 4.31 10.83
CA HIS A 154 4.42 3.95 11.75
C HIS A 154 3.97 2.50 11.56
N ILE A 155 3.79 2.04 10.31
CA ILE A 155 3.32 0.68 10.05
C ILE A 155 4.44 -0.34 10.28
N THR A 156 5.65 -0.05 9.80
CA THR A 156 6.73 -1.05 9.79
C THR A 156 7.60 -1.05 11.04
N GLY A 157 7.74 0.09 11.70
CA GLY A 157 8.64 0.30 12.84
C GLY A 157 10.08 0.62 12.44
N TYR A 158 10.42 0.60 11.15
CA TYR A 158 11.76 0.95 10.68
C TYR A 158 11.92 2.44 10.53
N SER A 159 13.18 2.88 10.61
CA SER A 159 13.58 4.17 10.05
C SER A 159 13.13 4.24 8.58
N ALA A 160 12.35 5.28 8.27
CA ALA A 160 12.04 5.65 6.92
C ALA A 160 13.04 6.72 6.47
N ASN A 161 13.74 6.45 5.37
CA ASN A 161 14.65 7.41 4.74
C ASN A 161 13.97 8.01 3.52
N SER A 162 14.50 9.13 3.04
CA SER A 162 13.99 9.77 1.82
C SER A 162 15.11 10.30 0.92
N GLU A 163 14.77 10.47 -0.34
CA GLU A 163 15.54 11.21 -1.34
C GLU A 163 14.61 12.25 -1.97
N ILE A 164 14.99 13.52 -1.89
CA ILE A 164 14.19 14.66 -2.36
C ILE A 164 14.84 15.35 -3.58
N ASP A 165 16.07 14.96 -3.94
CA ASP A 165 16.66 15.38 -5.20
C ASP A 165 16.04 14.53 -6.32
N SER A 166 15.14 15.15 -7.10
CA SER A 166 14.38 14.47 -8.15
C SER A 166 15.28 13.78 -9.19
N THR A 167 16.49 14.29 -9.39
CA THR A 167 17.48 13.70 -10.32
C THR A 167 18.09 12.39 -9.80
N LYS A 168 18.00 12.14 -8.48
CA LYS A 168 18.56 10.95 -7.81
C LYS A 168 17.52 9.91 -7.44
N ILE A 169 16.23 10.21 -7.54
CA ILE A 169 15.14 9.30 -7.15
C ILE A 169 15.28 7.92 -7.82
N TYR A 170 15.45 7.88 -9.14
CA TYR A 170 15.53 6.61 -9.87
C TYR A 170 16.72 5.76 -9.43
N SER A 171 17.94 6.33 -9.42
CA SER A 171 19.14 5.59 -9.03
C SER A 171 19.09 5.16 -7.56
N LYS A 172 18.47 5.98 -6.69
CA LYS A 172 18.21 5.61 -5.30
C LYS A 172 17.31 4.38 -5.22
N ILE A 173 16.16 4.39 -5.90
CA ILE A 173 15.23 3.27 -5.92
C ILE A 173 15.88 2.00 -6.49
N GLN A 174 16.64 2.13 -7.58
CA GLN A 174 17.33 1.01 -8.21
C GLN A 174 18.31 0.33 -7.23
N SER A 175 19.04 1.13 -6.42
CA SER A 175 19.93 0.59 -5.36
C SER A 175 19.18 -0.20 -4.27
N LYS A 176 17.89 0.07 -4.11
CA LYS A 176 16.98 -0.62 -3.20
C LYS A 176 16.27 -1.81 -3.85
N CYS A 177 16.59 -2.15 -5.09
CA CYS A 177 16.05 -3.32 -5.78
C CYS A 177 17.03 -4.51 -5.80
N MET A 178 16.48 -5.70 -6.03
CA MET A 178 17.20 -6.94 -6.35
C MET A 178 16.32 -7.72 -7.34
N SER A 179 16.91 -8.31 -8.37
CA SER A 179 16.16 -9.09 -9.38
C SER A 179 14.92 -8.34 -9.90
N TYR A 180 15.06 -7.05 -10.19
CA TYR A 180 14.01 -6.12 -10.63
C TYR A 180 12.95 -5.73 -9.59
N LYS A 181 12.82 -6.44 -8.46
CA LYS A 181 11.86 -6.16 -7.38
C LYS A 181 12.49 -5.29 -6.28
N THR A 182 11.71 -4.42 -5.64
CA THR A 182 12.17 -3.66 -4.45
C THR A 182 12.50 -4.59 -3.28
N LYS A 183 13.50 -4.25 -2.46
CA LYS A 183 13.87 -4.93 -1.20
C LYS A 183 13.18 -4.30 0.01
N TYR A 184 12.81 -3.04 -0.10
CA TYR A 184 12.24 -2.23 0.98
C TYR A 184 10.93 -1.63 0.52
N ALA A 185 9.97 -1.49 1.44
CA ALA A 185 8.70 -0.84 1.13
C ALA A 185 9.02 0.60 0.73
N THR A 186 8.77 0.93 -0.53
CA THR A 186 9.23 2.16 -1.19
C THR A 186 8.05 2.86 -1.83
N VAL A 187 7.96 4.18 -1.64
CA VAL A 187 6.90 5.03 -2.18
C VAL A 187 7.55 6.26 -2.83
N VAL A 188 7.04 6.66 -3.98
CA VAL A 188 7.36 7.95 -4.64
C VAL A 188 6.16 8.87 -4.55
N TRP A 189 6.39 10.18 -4.52
CA TRP A 189 5.29 11.14 -4.48
C TRP A 189 5.60 12.40 -5.29
N SER A 190 4.51 13.02 -5.75
CA SER A 190 4.43 14.34 -6.35
C SER A 190 3.82 15.32 -5.33
N SER A 191 3.51 16.55 -5.75
CA SER A 191 2.84 17.54 -4.89
C SER A 191 1.42 17.15 -4.49
N SER A 192 0.76 16.25 -5.23
CA SER A 192 -0.66 15.92 -5.04
C SER A 192 -0.98 14.43 -4.94
N HIS A 193 -0.03 13.55 -5.26
CA HIS A 193 -0.27 12.10 -5.32
C HIS A 193 0.97 11.26 -5.04
N ALA A 194 0.76 10.03 -4.57
CA ALA A 194 1.82 9.08 -4.24
C ALA A 194 1.57 7.71 -4.86
N TYR A 195 2.65 6.98 -5.16
CA TYR A 195 2.63 5.68 -5.81
C TYR A 195 3.52 4.69 -5.06
N SER A 196 3.07 3.45 -4.94
CA SER A 196 3.92 2.37 -4.47
C SER A 196 4.94 2.02 -5.54
N VAL A 197 6.19 1.81 -5.15
CA VAL A 197 7.25 1.36 -6.06
C VAL A 197 7.40 -0.14 -5.92
N LEU A 198 7.07 -0.87 -6.99
CA LEU A 198 7.18 -2.32 -7.02
C LEU A 198 8.59 -2.76 -7.45
N GLY A 199 9.26 -1.97 -8.28
CA GLY A 199 10.54 -2.34 -8.86
C GLY A 199 10.91 -1.49 -10.06
N TYR A 200 11.74 -2.06 -10.93
CA TYR A 200 12.06 -1.51 -12.23
C TYR A 200 12.11 -2.63 -13.27
N MET A 201 11.95 -2.32 -14.55
CA MET A 201 11.99 -3.32 -15.60
C MET A 201 12.64 -2.77 -16.88
N PRO A 202 13.48 -3.56 -17.57
CA PRO A 202 13.86 -3.28 -18.94
C PRO A 202 12.76 -3.70 -19.91
N TYR A 203 12.38 -2.83 -20.85
CA TYR A 203 11.44 -3.14 -21.93
C TYR A 203 11.82 -2.36 -23.20
N ASN A 204 12.00 -3.06 -24.33
CA ASN A 204 12.42 -2.46 -25.61
C ASN A 204 13.62 -1.51 -25.47
N SER A 205 14.70 -1.99 -24.83
CA SER A 205 15.94 -1.22 -24.59
C SER A 205 15.79 0.04 -23.73
N THR A 206 14.64 0.23 -23.07
CA THR A 206 14.38 1.34 -22.16
C THR A 206 14.11 0.79 -20.76
N GLU A 207 14.66 1.43 -19.73
CA GLU A 207 14.33 1.09 -18.34
C GLU A 207 13.10 1.88 -17.86
N TYR A 208 12.24 1.19 -17.14
CA TYR A 208 11.03 1.75 -16.55
C TYR A 208 11.01 1.50 -15.05
N LEU A 209 10.62 2.50 -14.28
CA LEU A 209 10.24 2.34 -12.89
C LEU A 209 8.81 1.77 -12.84
N VAL A 210 8.62 0.61 -12.18
CA VAL A 210 7.29 -0.02 -12.08
C VAL A 210 6.58 0.50 -10.83
N LEU A 211 5.44 1.14 -11.08
CA LEU A 211 4.65 1.86 -10.09
C LEU A 211 3.25 1.26 -9.97
N ARG A 212 2.64 1.44 -8.79
CA ARG A 212 1.21 1.22 -8.57
C ARG A 212 0.55 2.49 -8.06
N ASP A 213 -0.47 2.94 -8.78
CA ASP A 213 -1.38 3.99 -8.36
C ASP A 213 -2.35 3.44 -7.29
N PRO A 214 -2.40 4.04 -6.08
CA PRO A 214 -3.36 3.64 -5.07
C PRO A 214 -4.82 3.84 -5.52
N ALA A 215 -5.15 4.66 -6.51
CA ALA A 215 -6.50 4.76 -7.05
C ALA A 215 -6.90 3.58 -7.95
N GLY A 216 -5.96 2.69 -8.31
CA GLY A 216 -6.20 1.60 -9.25
C GLY A 216 -6.37 2.05 -10.71
N SER A 217 -6.09 3.33 -10.99
CA SER A 217 -6.08 3.94 -12.31
C SER A 217 -4.67 4.06 -12.88
N ASN A 218 -4.52 4.05 -14.21
CA ASN A 218 -3.23 4.35 -14.83
C ASN A 218 -3.09 5.87 -15.06
N LEU A 219 -1.85 6.37 -15.05
CA LEU A 219 -1.54 7.74 -15.46
C LEU A 219 -2.02 8.00 -16.91
N TYR A 220 -2.64 9.15 -17.16
CA TYR A 220 -3.17 9.48 -18.49
C TYR A 220 -2.10 9.91 -19.51
N ILE A 221 -0.80 9.85 -19.15
CA ILE A 221 0.30 10.38 -19.96
C ILE A 221 0.99 9.24 -20.71
N ARG A 222 0.47 8.95 -21.89
CA ARG A 222 0.76 7.72 -22.63
C ARG A 222 2.17 7.61 -23.23
N SER A 223 2.89 8.72 -23.46
CA SER A 223 4.20 8.66 -24.13
C SER A 223 5.36 8.26 -23.21
N ASP A 224 5.21 8.47 -21.91
CA ASP A 224 6.25 8.26 -20.90
C ASP A 224 6.01 6.98 -20.10
N ILE A 225 4.85 6.35 -20.25
CA ILE A 225 4.49 5.13 -19.56
C ILE A 225 4.41 3.94 -20.50
N VAL A 226 4.51 2.75 -19.92
CA VAL A 226 4.16 1.49 -20.55
C VAL A 226 3.16 0.74 -19.67
N GLU A 227 2.11 0.23 -20.30
CA GLU A 227 1.02 -0.53 -19.71
C GLU A 227 0.69 -1.71 -20.62
N ASN A 228 -0.10 -2.68 -20.14
CA ASN A 228 -0.46 -3.87 -20.92
C ASN A 228 0.78 -4.60 -21.46
N VAL A 229 1.83 -4.69 -20.64
CA VAL A 229 3.01 -5.50 -20.89
C VAL A 229 3.25 -6.43 -19.71
N ASP A 230 4.01 -7.49 -19.96
CA ASP A 230 4.37 -8.43 -18.92
C ASP A 230 5.72 -8.04 -18.32
N TRP A 231 5.73 -7.80 -17.01
CA TRP A 231 6.94 -7.62 -16.24
C TRP A 231 7.34 -8.95 -15.61
N SER A 232 8.51 -9.45 -16.01
CA SER A 232 9.11 -10.66 -15.44
C SER A 232 10.13 -10.30 -14.37
N ILE A 233 9.89 -10.79 -13.15
CA ILE A 233 10.79 -10.76 -12.00
C ILE A 233 11.46 -12.14 -11.95
N PRO A 234 12.75 -12.27 -12.30
CA PRO A 234 13.44 -13.55 -12.38
C PRO A 234 13.44 -14.33 -11.06
N GLU A 235 13.36 -13.60 -9.95
CA GLU A 235 13.40 -14.17 -8.63
C GLU A 235 12.50 -13.39 -7.68
N ASP A 236 11.37 -13.99 -7.30
CA ASP A 236 10.52 -13.48 -6.23
C ASP A 236 11.08 -13.88 -4.86
N PHE A 237 11.18 -12.90 -3.97
CA PHE A 237 11.77 -13.06 -2.65
C PHE A 237 11.00 -12.28 -1.59
N VAL A 238 11.25 -12.65 -0.34
CA VAL A 238 10.93 -11.83 0.84
C VAL A 238 12.24 -11.30 1.40
N TRP A 239 12.28 -9.98 1.61
CA TRP A 239 13.44 -9.33 2.22
C TRP A 239 13.20 -9.12 3.71
N ASN A 240 14.19 -9.48 4.52
CA ASN A 240 14.21 -9.15 5.94
C ASN A 240 15.07 -7.89 6.16
N PRO A 241 14.47 -6.72 6.41
CA PRO A 241 15.21 -5.48 6.65
C PRO A 241 15.94 -5.43 7.99
N PHE A 242 15.64 -6.31 8.97
CA PHE A 242 16.42 -6.36 10.23
C PHE A 242 17.81 -6.97 10.01
N THR A 243 17.85 -8.10 9.32
CA THR A 243 19.09 -8.84 9.07
C THR A 243 19.72 -8.49 7.73
N ASN A 244 19.02 -7.67 6.91
CA ASN A 244 19.39 -7.36 5.55
C ASN A 244 19.62 -8.63 4.70
N THR A 245 18.75 -9.64 4.92
CA THR A 245 18.86 -10.95 4.27
C THR A 245 17.67 -11.24 3.38
N LYS A 246 17.95 -12.01 2.33
CA LYS A 246 16.96 -12.56 1.42
C LYS A 246 16.47 -13.91 1.94
N SER A 247 15.18 -14.14 1.82
CA SER A 247 14.58 -15.46 1.96
C SER A 247 13.74 -15.78 0.72
N ASN A 248 13.62 -17.06 0.38
CA ASN A 248 12.77 -17.48 -0.72
C ASN A 248 11.32 -17.07 -0.44
N SER A 249 10.62 -16.58 -1.46
CA SER A 249 9.19 -16.38 -1.37
C SER A 249 8.53 -17.72 -1.07
N PRO A 250 7.85 -17.89 0.08
CA PRO A 250 7.26 -19.17 0.47
C PRO A 250 6.14 -19.61 -0.51
N CYS A 251 5.68 -18.71 -1.37
CA CYS A 251 4.48 -18.90 -2.20
C CYS A 251 4.76 -18.93 -3.69
N ARG A 252 5.88 -18.34 -4.14
CA ARG A 252 6.11 -18.06 -5.57
C ARG A 252 7.53 -18.40 -6.02
N GLY A 253 8.25 -19.22 -5.24
CA GLY A 253 9.65 -19.56 -5.46
C GLY A 253 10.04 -19.65 -6.94
N GLY A 254 11.07 -18.92 -7.35
CA GLY A 254 11.43 -18.76 -8.76
C GLY A 254 10.93 -17.43 -9.33
N SER A 255 10.56 -17.41 -10.61
CA SER A 255 10.19 -16.19 -11.32
C SER A 255 8.73 -15.81 -11.11
N LEU A 256 8.45 -14.51 -10.90
CA LEU A 256 7.12 -13.93 -10.88
C LEU A 256 6.86 -13.12 -12.15
N LYS A 257 5.67 -13.27 -12.74
CA LYS A 257 5.24 -12.51 -13.91
C LYS A 257 4.01 -11.69 -13.57
N ILE A 258 4.06 -10.38 -13.78
CA ILE A 258 2.97 -9.44 -13.49
C ILE A 258 2.58 -8.72 -14.77
N ARG A 259 1.28 -8.72 -15.08
CA ARG A 259 0.72 -7.88 -16.15
C ARG A 259 0.56 -6.46 -15.63
N LEU A 260 1.09 -5.47 -16.34
CA LEU A 260 0.95 -4.06 -15.98
C LEU A 260 -0.45 -3.53 -16.32
N THR A 261 -1.39 -3.75 -15.40
CA THR A 261 -2.81 -3.37 -15.51
C THR A 261 -3.37 -2.98 -14.13
N GLY A 262 -4.55 -2.37 -14.07
CA GLY A 262 -5.26 -2.14 -12.81
C GLY A 262 -4.52 -1.17 -11.87
N GLY A 263 -3.99 -0.08 -12.42
CA GLY A 263 -3.19 0.91 -11.69
C GLY A 263 -1.70 0.64 -11.69
N ILE A 264 -1.24 -0.43 -12.36
CA ILE A 264 0.18 -0.78 -12.44
C ILE A 264 0.70 -0.41 -13.84
N PHE A 265 1.79 0.34 -13.87
CA PHE A 265 2.43 0.80 -15.11
C PHE A 265 3.94 1.01 -14.89
N GLY A 266 4.70 1.03 -15.98
CA GLY A 266 6.11 1.42 -15.96
C GLY A 266 6.24 2.89 -16.40
N LEU A 267 6.96 3.73 -15.66
CA LEU A 267 7.34 5.09 -16.07
C LEU A 267 8.79 5.09 -16.54
N LYS A 268 9.10 5.69 -17.69
CA LYS A 268 10.50 5.78 -18.19
C LYS A 268 11.42 6.39 -17.13
N TYR A 269 12.60 5.80 -16.96
CA TYR A 269 13.51 6.19 -15.89
C TYR A 269 13.95 7.67 -15.96
N ASP A 270 14.18 8.18 -17.18
CA ASP A 270 14.63 9.55 -17.43
C ASP A 270 13.54 10.59 -17.14
N LYS A 271 12.29 10.14 -17.06
CA LYS A 271 11.12 10.94 -16.73
C LYS A 271 10.83 11.01 -15.23
N VAL A 272 11.36 10.10 -14.41
CA VAL A 272 11.09 10.07 -12.95
C VAL A 272 11.27 11.45 -12.29
N LYS A 273 12.31 12.19 -12.67
CA LYS A 273 12.62 13.54 -12.15
C LYS A 273 11.59 14.61 -12.52
N ASP A 274 10.83 14.41 -13.59
CA ASP A 274 9.83 15.35 -14.10
C ASP A 274 8.49 15.18 -13.35
N TYR A 275 8.26 13.99 -12.76
CA TYR A 275 6.99 13.62 -12.11
C TYR A 275 7.04 13.64 -10.59
N PHE A 276 8.21 13.36 -9.99
CA PHE A 276 8.30 13.14 -8.54
C PHE A 276 9.20 14.16 -7.85
N GLN A 277 8.71 14.62 -6.69
CA GLN A 277 9.44 15.52 -5.80
C GLN A 277 10.20 14.75 -4.71
N GLY A 278 9.92 13.46 -4.52
CA GLY A 278 10.70 12.64 -3.60
C GLY A 278 10.31 11.17 -3.62
N CYS A 279 11.15 10.36 -2.97
CA CYS A 279 10.86 8.97 -2.63
C CYS A 279 11.26 8.66 -1.19
N ALA A 280 10.65 7.63 -0.60
CA ALA A 280 10.94 7.17 0.74
C ALA A 280 10.92 5.64 0.81
N TRP A 281 11.73 5.07 1.69
CA TRP A 281 11.78 3.63 1.92
C TRP A 281 11.95 3.30 3.41
N ALA A 282 11.29 2.23 3.87
CA ALA A 282 11.46 1.68 5.21
C ALA A 282 12.63 0.66 5.22
N GLY A 283 13.76 1.02 5.81
CA GLY A 283 14.94 0.16 5.86
C GLY A 283 16.24 0.93 6.14
N PRO A 284 17.41 0.28 5.97
CA PRO A 284 18.71 0.95 6.11
C PRO A 284 18.93 2.04 5.05
N VAL A 285 19.80 3.01 5.42
CA VAL A 285 20.24 4.13 4.57
C VAL A 285 20.86 3.64 3.27
#